data_AF-A0A8J7RIE5-F1
#
_entry.id   AF-A0A8J7RIE5-F1
#
_cell.length_a   1.000
_cell.length_b   1.000
_cell.length_c   1.000
_cell.angle_alpha   90.00
_cell.angle_beta   90.00
_cell.angle_gamma   90.00
#
_symmetry.space_group_name_H-M   'P 1'
#
loop_
_entity.id
_entity.type
_entity.pdbx_description
1 polymer ?
#
loop_
_entity_poly.entity_id
_entity_poly.type
_entity_poly.pdbx_seq_one_letter_code
_entity_poly.pdbx_strand_id
1 'polypeptide(L)'
;MQGLPFEIPQSLSSYITQFEIDPEKGISNLENHLKKRGMDAVGYFLLSWLHHLNGQNNQAIHYALKAKCYAPGSPFFEHLHYFLTHPDHFKAWKPFSPDSDTTDAPEPGDTSPQTLQLDRLIEQLNKAENKKITLQPEPDDKREEAEQPDLGENSIKVGDIASETLARIYEKQNKYDEALRTFEKLVQTRPHRSEYYRKEMERIRNLME
;
A
#
# COMPACT_ATOMS: atom_id res chain seq x y z
N MET A 1 -25.01 -18.36 16.77
CA MET A 1 -23.92 -17.38 17.04
C MET A 1 -24.42 -15.94 17.10
N GLN A 2 -24.19 -15.21 18.22
CA GLN A 2 -24.53 -13.78 18.37
C GLN A 2 -23.22 -12.96 18.30
N GLY A 3 -23.22 -11.85 17.53
CA GLY A 3 -22.15 -10.84 17.60
C GLY A 3 -21.32 -10.60 16.34
N LEU A 4 -21.57 -11.30 15.23
CA LEU A 4 -20.90 -11.00 13.95
C LEU A 4 -21.58 -9.82 13.24
N PRO A 5 -20.84 -8.80 12.80
CA PRO A 5 -21.42 -7.61 12.16
C PRO A 5 -21.71 -7.79 10.66
N PHE A 6 -21.49 -8.98 10.10
CA PHE A 6 -21.68 -9.26 8.68
C PHE A 6 -22.18 -10.68 8.41
N GLU A 7 -22.74 -10.87 7.22
CA GLU A 7 -23.20 -12.17 6.74
C GLU A 7 -22.03 -13.04 6.27
N ILE A 8 -22.06 -14.31 6.66
CA ILE A 8 -20.99 -15.26 6.33
C ILE A 8 -21.36 -15.95 5.01
N PRO A 9 -20.41 -16.11 4.07
CA PRO A 9 -20.67 -16.84 2.83
C PRO A 9 -21.25 -18.24 3.08
N GLN A 10 -22.24 -18.64 2.28
CA GLN A 10 -22.89 -19.95 2.41
C GLN A 10 -21.89 -21.12 2.40
N SER A 11 -20.80 -21.00 1.64
CA SER A 11 -19.74 -22.02 1.58
C SER A 11 -19.06 -22.31 2.93
N LEU A 12 -19.09 -21.38 3.88
CA LEU A 12 -18.46 -21.53 5.20
C LEU A 12 -19.48 -21.82 6.31
N SER A 13 -20.78 -21.70 6.02
CA SER A 13 -21.86 -21.91 7.00
C SER A 13 -21.89 -23.32 7.60
N SER A 14 -21.46 -24.33 6.84
CA SER A 14 -21.40 -25.72 7.31
C SER A 14 -20.36 -25.96 8.41
N TYR A 15 -19.25 -25.22 8.41
CA TYR A 15 -18.24 -25.34 9.46
C TYR A 15 -18.71 -24.71 10.77
N ILE A 16 -19.57 -23.70 10.68
CA ILE A 16 -20.19 -23.04 11.83
C ILE A 16 -21.18 -23.97 12.52
N THR A 17 -22.05 -24.62 11.75
CA THR A 17 -23.00 -25.59 12.33
C THR A 17 -22.28 -26.78 12.96
N GLN A 18 -21.17 -27.23 12.36
CA GLN A 18 -20.31 -28.24 12.96
C GLN A 18 -19.65 -27.75 14.25
N PHE A 19 -19.19 -26.51 14.30
CA PHE A 19 -18.59 -25.91 15.49
C PHE A 19 -19.61 -25.78 16.64
N GLU A 20 -20.88 -25.47 16.35
CA GLU A 20 -21.94 -25.41 17.37
C GLU A 20 -22.21 -26.80 17.99
N ILE A 21 -21.94 -27.89 17.28
CA ILE A 21 -22.07 -29.27 17.79
C ILE A 21 -20.78 -29.71 18.51
N ASP A 22 -19.63 -29.50 17.88
CA ASP A 22 -18.31 -29.94 18.34
C ASP A 22 -17.26 -28.86 17.95
N PRO A 23 -16.86 -28.01 18.91
CA PRO A 23 -15.95 -26.89 18.66
C PRO A 23 -14.60 -27.30 18.07
N GLU A 24 -14.00 -28.36 18.60
CA GLU A 24 -12.67 -28.80 18.19
C GLU A 24 -12.69 -29.35 16.76
N LYS A 25 -13.72 -30.15 16.45
CA LYS A 25 -13.90 -30.74 15.12
C LYS A 25 -14.25 -29.68 14.08
N GLY A 26 -15.09 -28.70 14.42
CA GLY A 26 -15.42 -27.57 13.55
C GLY A 26 -14.20 -26.74 13.17
N ILE A 27 -13.36 -26.39 14.16
CA ILE A 27 -12.09 -25.69 13.95
C ILE A 27 -11.15 -26.50 13.06
N SER A 28 -10.93 -27.77 13.38
CA SER A 28 -10.01 -28.65 12.63
C SER A 28 -10.43 -28.83 11.17
N ASN A 29 -11.73 -29.03 10.93
CA ASN A 29 -12.27 -29.16 9.57
C ASN A 29 -12.09 -27.88 8.76
N LEU A 30 -12.34 -26.71 9.38
CA LEU A 30 -12.14 -25.43 8.72
C LEU A 30 -10.65 -25.18 8.44
N GLU A 31 -9.76 -25.46 9.39
CA GLU A 31 -8.31 -25.31 9.18
C GLU A 31 -7.82 -26.19 8.02
N ASN A 32 -8.28 -27.44 7.95
CA ASN A 32 -7.97 -28.35 6.85
C ASN A 32 -8.54 -27.88 5.50
N HIS A 33 -9.73 -27.26 5.50
CA HIS A 33 -10.30 -26.65 4.31
C HIS A 33 -9.43 -25.49 3.81
N LEU A 34 -9.00 -24.60 4.70
CA LEU A 34 -8.18 -23.43 4.36
C LEU A 34 -6.78 -23.81 3.88
N LYS A 35 -6.16 -24.84 4.47
CA LYS A 35 -4.89 -25.39 4.00
C LYS A 35 -4.96 -25.86 2.53
N LYS A 36 -6.11 -26.37 2.08
CA LYS A 36 -6.32 -26.84 0.69
C LYS A 36 -6.67 -25.71 -0.27
N ARG A 37 -7.47 -24.75 0.16
CA ARG A 37 -7.99 -23.66 -0.67
C ARG A 37 -6.98 -22.53 -0.88
N GLY A 38 -6.05 -22.34 0.06
CA GLY A 38 -4.97 -21.36 -0.02
C GLY A 38 -5.35 -20.01 0.57
N MET A 39 -5.34 -18.98 -0.26
CA MET A 39 -5.42 -17.56 0.13
C MET A 39 -6.88 -17.13 0.36
N ASP A 40 -7.39 -17.21 1.60
CA ASP A 40 -8.78 -16.86 1.93
C ASP A 40 -8.89 -16.03 3.22
N ALA A 41 -8.97 -14.70 3.08
CA ALA A 41 -9.05 -13.79 4.22
C ALA A 41 -10.30 -14.02 5.08
N VAL A 42 -11.46 -14.27 4.47
CA VAL A 42 -12.74 -14.46 5.20
C VAL A 42 -12.71 -15.80 5.95
N GLY A 43 -12.16 -16.83 5.32
CA GLY A 43 -11.95 -18.12 5.96
C GLY A 43 -11.03 -18.04 7.19
N TYR A 44 -9.88 -17.37 7.07
CA TYR A 44 -8.97 -17.17 8.20
C TYR A 44 -9.56 -16.25 9.29
N PHE A 45 -10.39 -15.29 8.92
CA PHE A 45 -11.20 -14.54 9.88
C PHE A 45 -12.14 -15.45 10.66
N LEU A 46 -12.87 -16.32 9.95
CA LEU A 46 -13.82 -17.21 10.61
C LEU A 46 -13.08 -18.15 11.56
N LEU A 47 -11.96 -18.73 11.13
CA LEU A 47 -11.12 -19.57 11.97
C LEU A 47 -10.63 -18.82 13.21
N SER A 48 -10.17 -17.58 13.05
CA SER A 48 -9.78 -16.69 14.14
C SER A 48 -10.93 -16.46 15.13
N TRP A 49 -12.13 -16.19 14.64
CA TRP A 49 -13.33 -15.99 15.46
C TRP A 49 -13.74 -17.26 16.22
N LEU A 50 -13.66 -18.43 15.59
CA LEU A 50 -13.95 -19.70 16.27
C LEU A 50 -12.96 -19.99 17.40
N HIS A 51 -11.67 -19.71 17.19
CA HIS A 51 -10.66 -19.81 18.26
C HIS A 51 -10.92 -18.82 19.40
N HIS A 52 -11.37 -17.60 19.09
CA HIS A 52 -11.77 -16.62 20.09
C HIS A 52 -12.93 -17.13 20.95
N LEU A 53 -13.98 -17.66 20.32
CA LEU A 53 -15.12 -18.26 21.02
C LEU A 53 -14.72 -19.46 21.87
N ASN A 54 -13.70 -20.21 21.45
CA ASN A 54 -13.16 -21.35 22.21
C ASN A 54 -12.16 -20.93 23.32
N GLY A 55 -11.99 -19.62 23.59
CA GLY A 55 -11.09 -19.08 24.61
C GLY A 55 -9.59 -19.13 24.25
N GLN A 56 -9.26 -19.50 23.02
CA GLN A 56 -7.89 -19.68 22.54
C GLN A 56 -7.35 -18.40 21.91
N ASN A 57 -7.24 -17.33 22.71
CA ASN A 57 -6.94 -15.97 22.24
C ASN A 57 -5.63 -15.87 21.43
N ASN A 58 -4.59 -16.60 21.81
CA ASN A 58 -3.32 -16.59 21.07
C ASN A 58 -3.48 -17.10 19.64
N GLN A 59 -4.26 -18.17 19.44
CA GLN A 59 -4.56 -18.70 18.11
C GLN A 59 -5.48 -17.76 17.34
N ALA A 60 -6.47 -17.18 18.02
CA ALA A 60 -7.35 -16.20 17.44
C ALA A 60 -6.56 -15.02 16.84
N ILE A 61 -5.63 -14.44 17.60
CA ILE A 61 -4.76 -13.34 17.14
C ILE A 61 -3.89 -13.79 15.96
N HIS A 62 -3.26 -14.97 16.05
CA HIS A 62 -2.42 -15.50 14.97
C HIS A 62 -3.18 -15.63 13.64
N TYR A 63 -4.40 -16.18 13.67
CA TYR A 63 -5.22 -16.29 12.47
C TYR A 63 -5.81 -14.95 12.01
N ALA A 64 -6.08 -14.01 12.92
CA ALA A 64 -6.48 -12.65 12.56
C ALA A 64 -5.38 -11.92 11.78
N LEU A 65 -4.11 -12.09 12.19
CA LEU A 65 -2.97 -11.54 11.47
C LEU A 65 -2.80 -12.20 10.09
N LYS A 66 -3.01 -13.52 9.98
CA LYS A 66 -3.05 -14.19 8.66
C LYS A 66 -4.13 -13.61 7.76
N ALA A 67 -5.34 -13.39 8.29
CA ALA A 67 -6.43 -12.77 7.53
C ALA A 67 -6.05 -11.36 7.04
N LYS A 68 -5.37 -10.55 7.87
CA LYS A 68 -4.79 -9.26 7.47
C LYS A 68 -3.79 -9.40 6.32
N CYS A 69 -2.91 -10.39 6.38
CA CYS A 69 -1.94 -10.64 5.31
C CYS A 69 -2.59 -11.02 3.98
N TYR A 70 -3.77 -11.66 4.00
CA TYR A 70 -4.50 -12.06 2.79
C TYR A 70 -5.44 -10.98 2.24
N ALA A 71 -5.83 -10.00 3.06
CA ALA A 71 -6.59 -8.83 2.63
C ALA A 71 -5.90 -7.52 3.07
N PRO A 72 -4.66 -7.25 2.60
CA PRO A 72 -3.98 -5.99 2.91
C PRO A 72 -4.75 -4.84 2.24
N GLY A 73 -5.09 -3.81 3.02
CA GLY A 73 -5.87 -2.66 2.56
C GLY A 73 -7.35 -2.70 2.94
N SER A 74 -7.87 -3.80 3.48
CA SER A 74 -9.19 -3.78 4.09
C SER A 74 -9.13 -3.11 5.48
N PRO A 75 -9.90 -2.02 5.71
CA PRO A 75 -9.91 -1.33 7.01
C PRO A 75 -10.37 -2.22 8.16
N PHE A 76 -11.23 -3.21 7.86
CA PHE A 76 -11.71 -4.18 8.83
C PHE A 76 -10.60 -5.15 9.27
N PHE A 77 -9.95 -5.81 8.30
CA PHE A 77 -8.90 -6.81 8.60
C PHE A 77 -7.66 -6.19 9.22
N GLU A 78 -7.38 -4.92 8.94
CA GLU A 78 -6.26 -4.18 9.54
C GLU A 78 -6.29 -4.23 11.06
N HIS A 79 -7.49 -4.07 11.65
CA HIS A 79 -7.73 -3.97 13.09
C HIS A 79 -8.41 -5.22 13.66
N LEU A 80 -8.51 -6.31 12.89
CA LEU A 80 -9.22 -7.50 13.32
C LEU A 80 -8.66 -8.07 14.65
N HIS A 81 -7.34 -8.17 14.76
CA HIS A 81 -6.67 -8.66 15.97
C HIS A 81 -6.94 -7.78 17.19
N TYR A 82 -7.11 -6.46 17.00
CA TYR A 82 -7.49 -5.53 18.06
C TYR A 82 -8.93 -5.75 18.52
N PHE A 83 -9.87 -5.96 17.58
CA PHE A 83 -11.25 -6.25 17.94
C PHE A 83 -11.39 -7.54 18.76
N LEU A 84 -10.56 -8.56 18.54
CA LEU A 84 -10.66 -9.80 19.30
C LEU A 84 -10.15 -9.68 20.75
N THR A 85 -9.27 -8.73 21.02
CA THR A 85 -8.71 -8.53 22.37
C THR A 85 -9.47 -7.47 23.16
N HIS A 86 -10.22 -6.60 22.49
CA HIS A 86 -10.96 -5.52 23.14
C HIS A 86 -12.25 -6.02 23.82
N PRO A 87 -12.61 -5.51 25.01
CA PRO A 87 -13.87 -5.87 25.67
C PRO A 87 -15.10 -5.55 24.81
N ASP A 88 -15.07 -4.45 24.07
CA ASP A 88 -16.17 -4.01 23.20
C ASP A 88 -16.17 -4.68 21.81
N HIS A 89 -15.24 -5.59 21.56
CA HIS A 89 -15.10 -6.36 20.33
C HIS A 89 -15.15 -5.49 19.06
N PHE A 90 -16.08 -5.79 18.13
CA PHE A 90 -16.27 -5.04 16.88
C PHE A 90 -16.86 -3.63 17.06
N LYS A 91 -17.31 -3.28 18.28
CA LYS A 91 -17.76 -1.92 18.63
C LYS A 91 -16.63 -1.08 19.24
N ALA A 92 -15.44 -1.65 19.41
CA ALA A 92 -14.32 -0.94 19.99
C ALA A 92 -13.95 0.30 19.16
N TRP A 93 -13.69 1.39 19.85
CA TRP A 93 -13.15 2.60 19.24
C TRP A 93 -11.79 2.31 18.60
N LYS A 94 -11.57 2.84 17.41
CA LYS A 94 -10.30 2.77 16.69
C LYS A 94 -9.62 4.15 16.75
N PRO A 95 -8.31 4.23 17.06
CA PRO A 95 -7.58 5.47 16.86
C PRO A 95 -7.57 5.79 15.36
N PHE A 96 -8.04 6.99 15.03
CA PHE A 96 -8.16 7.53 13.67
C PHE A 96 -6.96 7.17 12.77
N SER A 97 -7.21 6.46 11.67
CA SER A 97 -6.42 6.57 10.45
C SER A 97 -7.13 7.56 9.53
N PRO A 98 -6.59 8.76 9.26
CA PRO A 98 -7.26 9.82 8.49
C PRO A 98 -7.55 9.45 7.01
N ASP A 99 -7.27 8.23 6.58
CA ASP A 99 -7.31 7.82 5.18
C ASP A 99 -8.37 6.75 4.84
N SER A 100 -9.21 6.27 5.79
CA SER A 100 -10.20 5.20 5.48
C SER A 100 -11.68 5.60 5.50
N ASP A 101 -12.02 6.81 5.97
CA ASP A 101 -13.38 7.35 5.88
C ASP A 101 -13.45 8.45 4.81
N THR A 102 -13.34 8.05 3.55
CA THR A 102 -13.89 8.83 2.43
C THR A 102 -14.91 7.96 1.72
N THR A 103 -16.12 7.95 2.28
CA THR A 103 -17.37 7.69 1.53
C THR A 103 -17.97 8.98 0.96
N ASP A 104 -17.20 10.07 0.92
CA ASP A 104 -17.50 11.19 0.05
C ASP A 104 -16.83 10.95 -1.30
N ALA A 105 -17.66 10.96 -2.35
CA ALA A 105 -17.21 10.99 -3.73
C ALA A 105 -16.11 12.05 -3.89
N PRO A 106 -15.01 11.77 -4.59
CA PRO A 106 -14.00 12.79 -4.82
C PRO A 106 -14.65 13.91 -5.64
N GLU A 107 -14.84 15.05 -4.98
CA GLU A 107 -15.00 16.36 -5.60
C GLU A 107 -13.93 16.49 -6.71
N PRO A 108 -14.30 16.95 -7.93
CA PRO A 108 -13.35 17.12 -9.01
C PRO A 108 -12.56 18.42 -8.77
N GLY A 109 -11.63 18.36 -7.82
CA GLY A 109 -10.85 19.52 -7.41
C GLY A 109 -9.62 19.09 -6.64
N ASP A 110 -8.48 19.16 -7.33
CA ASP A 110 -7.12 19.15 -6.78
C ASP A 110 -6.57 17.83 -6.20
N THR A 111 -5.64 17.29 -6.98
CA THR A 111 -4.62 16.29 -6.61
C THR A 111 -5.17 14.89 -6.39
N SER A 112 -5.06 14.05 -7.43
CA SER A 112 -5.33 12.63 -7.28
C SER A 112 -4.47 12.06 -6.14
N PRO A 113 -5.01 11.17 -5.29
CA PRO A 113 -4.29 10.61 -4.14
C PRO A 113 -2.97 9.93 -4.55
N GLN A 114 -2.92 9.42 -5.79
CA GLN A 114 -1.73 8.85 -6.40
C GLN A 114 -0.61 9.90 -6.60
N THR A 115 -0.92 11.12 -7.04
CA THR A 115 0.10 12.17 -7.23
C THR A 115 0.66 12.69 -5.89
N LEU A 116 -0.16 12.79 -4.85
CA LEU A 116 0.29 13.14 -3.50
C LEU A 116 1.20 12.06 -2.89
N GLN A 117 0.87 10.78 -3.11
CA GLN A 117 1.69 9.65 -2.68
C GLN A 117 3.06 9.64 -3.40
N LEU A 118 3.08 9.99 -4.69
CA LEU A 118 4.32 10.11 -5.45
C LEU A 118 5.20 11.26 -4.95
N ASP A 119 4.64 12.44 -4.65
CA ASP A 119 5.41 13.56 -4.12
C ASP A 119 6.06 13.23 -2.76
N ARG A 120 5.33 12.53 -1.87
CA ARG A 120 5.89 12.03 -0.59
C ARG A 120 7.03 11.03 -0.81
N LEU A 121 6.85 10.07 -1.72
CA LEU A 121 7.88 9.08 -2.04
C LEU A 121 9.14 9.74 -2.61
N ILE A 122 8.96 10.71 -3.50
CA ILE A 122 10.03 11.50 -4.09
C ILE A 122 10.79 12.29 -3.01
N GLU A 123 10.09 12.87 -2.04
CA GLU A 123 10.73 13.58 -0.92
C GLU A 123 11.55 12.62 -0.03
N GLN A 124 11.03 11.42 0.24
CA GLN A 124 11.74 10.40 1.01
C GLN A 124 13.00 9.91 0.29
N LEU A 125 12.94 9.67 -1.01
CA LEU A 125 14.10 9.23 -1.80
C LEU A 125 15.17 10.32 -1.93
N ASN A 126 14.79 11.59 -2.00
CA ASN A 126 15.76 12.70 -1.96
C ASN A 126 16.45 12.85 -0.60
N LYS A 127 15.75 12.56 0.50
CA LYS A 127 16.33 12.61 1.85
C LYS A 127 17.30 11.45 2.12
N ALA A 128 17.11 10.32 1.44
CA ALA A 128 18.04 9.21 1.51
C ALA A 128 19.33 9.55 0.74
N GLU A 129 20.42 9.80 1.47
CA GLU A 129 21.74 9.93 0.84
C GLU A 129 22.12 8.60 0.19
N ASN A 130 22.11 8.55 -1.14
CA ASN A 130 22.52 7.38 -1.91
C ASN A 130 24.03 7.17 -1.77
N LYS A 131 24.47 6.44 -0.73
CA LYS A 131 25.83 5.88 -0.69
C LYS A 131 25.94 4.82 -1.78
N LYS A 132 26.52 5.21 -2.93
CA LYS A 132 26.93 4.28 -3.97
C LYS A 132 27.92 3.28 -3.37
N ILE A 133 27.50 2.04 -3.20
CA ILE A 133 28.38 0.95 -2.75
C ILE A 133 29.24 0.57 -3.96
N THR A 134 30.47 1.05 -4.00
CA THR A 134 31.47 0.53 -4.94
C THR A 134 31.96 -0.80 -4.39
N LEU A 135 31.50 -1.89 -4.98
CA LEU A 135 32.10 -3.21 -4.73
C LEU A 135 33.52 -3.18 -5.28
N GLN A 136 34.52 -3.47 -4.45
CA GLN A 136 35.87 -3.75 -4.94
C GLN A 136 35.82 -5.11 -5.64
N PRO A 137 36.26 -5.22 -6.91
CA PRO A 137 36.27 -6.50 -7.58
C PRO A 137 37.32 -7.41 -6.91
N GLU A 138 36.86 -8.50 -6.31
CA GLU A 138 37.72 -9.61 -5.89
C GLU A 138 38.34 -10.28 -7.14
N PRO A 139 39.63 -10.67 -7.11
CA PRO A 139 40.41 -10.98 -8.31
C PRO A 139 40.09 -12.31 -9.03
N ASP A 140 39.09 -13.09 -8.60
CA ASP A 140 38.88 -14.46 -9.13
C ASP A 140 37.50 -14.77 -9.73
N ASP A 141 36.58 -13.82 -9.84
CA ASP A 141 35.30 -14.07 -10.51
C ASP A 141 35.43 -13.89 -12.03
N LYS A 142 35.82 -14.98 -12.72
CA LYS A 142 35.57 -15.16 -14.16
C LYS A 142 34.06 -15.33 -14.42
N ARG A 143 33.27 -14.34 -14.06
CA ARG A 143 31.92 -14.21 -14.59
C ARG A 143 32.08 -13.65 -15.98
N GLU A 144 31.80 -14.48 -16.97
CA GLU A 144 31.56 -14.03 -18.33
C GLU A 144 30.66 -12.79 -18.25
N GLU A 145 31.14 -11.67 -18.78
CA GLU A 145 30.36 -10.46 -19.00
C GLU A 145 29.26 -10.81 -20.01
N ALA A 146 28.22 -11.49 -19.55
CA ALA A 146 26.95 -11.45 -20.22
C ALA A 146 26.55 -9.96 -20.16
N GLU A 147 26.60 -9.30 -21.32
CA GLU A 147 25.97 -8.01 -21.55
C GLU A 147 24.53 -8.13 -21.07
N GLN A 148 24.28 -7.83 -19.79
CA GLN A 148 22.94 -7.76 -19.30
C GLN A 148 22.31 -6.58 -20.02
N PRO A 149 21.24 -6.78 -20.79
CA PRO A 149 20.58 -5.67 -21.45
C PRO A 149 20.23 -4.64 -20.37
N ASP A 150 20.56 -3.37 -20.62
CA ASP A 150 20.23 -2.29 -19.70
C ASP A 150 18.71 -2.25 -19.51
N LEU A 151 18.26 -2.84 -18.40
CA LEU A 151 16.83 -2.94 -18.08
C LEU A 151 16.22 -1.56 -17.79
N GLY A 152 17.04 -0.50 -17.71
CA GLY A 152 16.61 0.88 -17.56
C GLY A 152 15.78 1.40 -18.73
N GLU A 153 15.99 0.91 -19.95
CA GLU A 153 15.27 1.38 -21.15
C GLU A 153 13.76 1.06 -21.11
N ASN A 154 13.37 0.02 -20.37
CA ASN A 154 11.97 -0.39 -20.19
C ASN A 154 11.31 0.23 -18.95
N SER A 155 12.01 1.07 -18.19
CA SER A 155 11.38 1.86 -17.14
C SER A 155 10.37 2.81 -17.78
N ILE A 156 9.15 2.86 -17.23
CA ILE A 156 8.09 3.77 -17.63
C ILE A 156 8.73 5.14 -17.89
N LYS A 157 8.59 5.68 -19.11
CA LYS A 157 9.09 7.01 -19.44
C LYS A 157 8.53 7.98 -18.40
N VAL A 158 9.34 8.32 -17.40
CA VAL A 158 9.00 9.27 -16.32
C VAL A 158 8.56 10.61 -16.91
N GLY A 159 8.88 10.86 -18.19
CA GLY A 159 8.44 11.99 -18.97
C GLY A 159 6.94 12.26 -19.00
N ASP A 160 6.04 11.29 -18.77
CA ASP A 160 4.59 11.57 -18.74
C ASP A 160 4.05 12.02 -17.38
N ILE A 161 4.84 11.90 -16.31
CA ILE A 161 4.46 12.37 -14.97
C ILE A 161 5.02 13.77 -14.77
N ALA A 162 4.15 14.78 -14.80
CA ALA A 162 4.53 16.15 -14.48
C ALA A 162 4.12 16.48 -13.03
N SER A 163 5.10 16.62 -12.13
CA SER A 163 4.89 17.13 -10.77
C SER A 163 5.82 18.30 -10.48
N GLU A 164 5.39 19.19 -9.59
CA GLU A 164 6.19 20.36 -9.17
C GLU A 164 7.49 19.92 -8.50
N THR A 165 7.42 18.87 -7.67
CA THR A 165 8.58 18.28 -6.99
C THR A 165 9.60 17.77 -8.00
N LEU A 166 9.14 17.10 -9.06
CA LEU A 166 10.02 16.58 -10.12
C LEU A 166 10.76 17.72 -10.84
N ALA A 167 10.06 18.80 -11.17
CA ALA A 167 10.68 19.96 -11.81
C ALA A 167 11.78 20.59 -10.93
N ARG A 168 11.53 20.71 -9.61
CA ARG A 168 12.53 21.19 -8.63
C ARG A 168 13.72 20.24 -8.46
N ILE A 169 13.52 18.93 -8.61
CA ILE A 169 14.63 17.97 -8.60
C ILE A 169 15.52 18.17 -9.82
N TYR A 170 14.92 18.30 -11.01
CA TYR A 170 15.67 18.54 -12.23
C TYR A 170 16.51 19.81 -12.12
N GLU A 171 15.96 20.88 -11.56
CA GLU A 171 16.71 22.10 -11.25
C GLU A 171 17.90 21.83 -10.30
N LYS A 172 17.67 21.16 -9.16
CA LYS A 172 18.76 20.81 -8.21
C LYS A 172 19.85 19.95 -8.83
N GLN A 173 19.52 19.18 -9.86
CA GLN A 173 20.46 18.36 -10.63
C GLN A 173 21.13 19.12 -11.80
N ASN A 174 20.90 20.45 -11.91
CA ASN A 174 21.33 21.30 -13.03
C ASN A 174 20.78 20.87 -14.41
N LYS A 175 19.68 20.12 -14.44
CA LYS A 175 18.99 19.69 -15.66
C LYS A 175 17.87 20.67 -16.02
N TYR A 176 18.25 21.89 -16.38
CA TYR A 176 17.31 23.00 -16.58
C TYR A 176 16.31 22.76 -17.72
N ASP A 177 16.72 22.12 -18.82
CA ASP A 177 15.83 21.80 -19.94
C ASP A 177 14.70 20.84 -19.54
N GLU A 178 14.99 19.85 -18.68
CA GLU A 178 14.00 18.90 -18.16
C GLU A 178 13.05 19.56 -17.16
N ALA A 179 13.56 20.47 -16.32
CA ALA A 179 12.76 21.28 -15.42
C ALA A 179 11.76 22.15 -16.19
N LEU A 180 12.20 22.86 -17.23
CA LEU A 180 11.35 23.71 -18.07
C LEU A 180 10.24 22.91 -18.77
N ARG A 181 10.58 21.76 -19.37
CA ARG A 181 9.59 20.87 -20.00
C ARG A 181 8.53 20.37 -19.01
N THR A 182 8.94 20.11 -17.77
CA THR A 182 8.03 19.66 -16.71
C THR A 182 7.08 20.78 -16.29
N PHE A 183 7.57 22.01 -16.12
CA PHE A 183 6.72 23.17 -15.85
C PHE A 183 5.79 23.52 -17.01
N GLU A 184 6.22 23.35 -18.25
CA GLU A 184 5.37 23.55 -19.42
C GLU A 184 4.18 22.58 -19.44
N LYS A 185 4.41 21.30 -19.11
CA LYS A 185 3.34 20.31 -18.93
C LYS A 185 2.42 20.66 -17.75
N LEU A 186 2.96 21.20 -16.66
CA LEU A 186 2.16 21.67 -15.52
C LEU A 186 1.26 22.86 -15.87
N VAL A 187 1.71 23.78 -16.73
CA VAL A 187 0.86 24.88 -17.23
C VAL A 187 -0.34 24.36 -18.02
N GLN A 188 -0.13 23.35 -18.87
CA GLN A 188 -1.19 22.75 -19.68
C GLN A 188 -2.19 21.94 -18.84
N THR A 189 -1.69 21.18 -17.86
CA THR A 189 -2.52 20.30 -17.03
C THR A 189 -3.20 21.04 -15.86
N ARG A 190 -2.63 22.15 -15.39
CA ARG A 190 -3.11 22.91 -14.21
C ARG A 190 -3.18 24.41 -14.52
N PRO A 191 -4.16 24.85 -15.35
CA PRO A 191 -4.24 26.23 -15.80
C PRO A 191 -4.46 27.24 -14.66
N HIS A 192 -5.08 26.82 -13.55
CA HIS A 192 -5.33 27.68 -12.39
C HIS A 192 -4.05 28.19 -11.69
N ARG A 193 -2.93 27.45 -11.80
CA ARG A 193 -1.62 27.87 -11.26
C ARG A 193 -0.61 28.23 -12.35
N SER A 194 -1.08 28.46 -13.58
CA SER A 194 -0.21 28.73 -14.73
C SER A 194 0.71 29.94 -14.55
N GLU A 195 0.25 31.02 -13.91
CA GLU A 195 1.09 32.18 -13.62
C GLU A 195 2.26 31.85 -12.70
N TYR A 196 2.06 30.99 -11.70
CA TYR A 196 3.12 30.54 -10.80
C TYR A 196 4.19 29.76 -11.57
N TYR A 197 3.78 28.79 -12.39
CA TYR A 197 4.72 28.00 -13.18
C TYR A 197 5.47 28.84 -14.22
N ARG A 198 4.83 29.86 -14.81
CA ARG A 198 5.49 30.80 -15.74
C ARG A 198 6.59 31.61 -15.06
N LYS A 199 6.35 32.12 -13.85
CA LYS A 199 7.37 32.81 -13.05
C LYS A 199 8.55 31.89 -12.73
N GLU A 200 8.27 30.63 -12.41
CA GLU A 200 9.31 29.65 -12.11
C GLU A 200 10.15 29.29 -13.35
N MET A 201 9.53 29.21 -14.53
CA MET A 201 10.24 29.04 -15.80
C MET A 201 11.14 30.24 -16.13
N GLU A 202 10.69 31.46 -15.89
CA GLU A 202 11.53 32.67 -16.06
C GLU A 202 12.72 32.66 -15.10
N ARG A 203 12.50 32.28 -13.83
CA ARG A 203 13.57 32.15 -12.83
C ARG A 203 14.62 31.14 -13.28
N ILE A 204 14.20 29.98 -13.80
CA ILE A 204 15.11 28.94 -14.28
C ILE A 204 15.88 29.40 -15.53
N ARG A 205 15.23 30.12 -16.46
CA ARG A 205 15.92 30.69 -17.62
C ARG A 205 17.01 31.68 -17.21
N ASN A 206 16.75 32.51 -16.21
CA ASN A 206 17.75 33.44 -15.68
C ASN A 206 18.91 32.75 -14.94
N LEU A 207 18.75 31.48 -14.53
CA LEU A 207 19.85 30.68 -13.95
C LEU A 207 20.70 29.99 -15.01
N MET A 208 20.21 29.92 -16.25
CA MET A 208 20.97 29.39 -17.41
C MET A 208 21.82 30.46 -18.09
N GLU A 209 21.50 31.75 -17.91
CA GLU A 209 22.30 32.90 -18.33
C GLU A 209 23.48 33.16 -17.38
#